data_AF-A0A847XQV1-F1
#
_entry.id   AF-A0A847XQV1-F1
#
_cell.length_a   1.000
_cell.length_b   1.000
_cell.length_c   1.000
_cell.angle_alpha   90.00
_cell.angle_beta   90.00
_cell.angle_gamma   90.00
#
_symmetry.space_group_name_H-M   'P 1'
#
loop_
_entity.id
_entity.type
_entity.pdbx_description
1 polymer ?
#
loop_
_entity_poly.entity_id
_entity_poly.type
_entity_poly.pdbx_seq_one_letter_code
_entity_poly.pdbx_strand_id
1 'polypeptide(L)'
;ALRIERRMEFAPSPREGIRYMDIIRWKIAGKVLNQPTYGMLDVKELREKVVNKGLWFFPGIPEIDEYGVANFDPMFEAGLIKLLGVHAFDESKQYLWPIPASEVEINPNITQNPGY
;
A
#
# COMPACT_ATOMS: atom_id res chain seq x y z
N ALA A 1 7.73 1.69 16.74
CA ALA A 1 8.05 0.32 17.18
C ALA A 1 6.86 -0.63 17.01
N LEU A 2 5.83 -0.61 17.89
CA LEU A 2 4.77 -1.64 17.90
C LEU A 2 4.01 -1.85 16.58
N ARG A 3 3.73 -0.79 15.81
CA ARG A 3 3.04 -0.90 14.51
C ARG A 3 3.88 -1.59 13.44
N ILE A 4 5.21 -1.44 13.52
CA ILE A 4 6.16 -2.05 12.59
C ILE A 4 6.30 -3.53 12.94
N GLU A 5 6.50 -3.86 14.22
CA GLU A 5 6.54 -5.25 14.71
C GLU A 5 5.28 -6.02 14.29
N ARG A 6 4.10 -5.44 14.53
CA ARG A 6 2.83 -6.05 14.13
C ARG A 6 2.73 -6.23 12.62
N ARG A 7 3.26 -5.31 11.82
CA ARG A 7 3.30 -5.48 10.36
C ARG A 7 4.21 -6.64 9.97
N MET A 8 5.40 -6.73 10.55
CA MET A 8 6.38 -7.76 10.19
C MET A 8 5.91 -9.15 10.63
N GLU A 9 5.36 -9.27 11.85
CA GLU A 9 4.87 -10.53 12.42
C GLU A 9 3.73 -11.12 11.59
N PHE A 10 2.77 -10.29 11.18
CA PHE A 10 1.55 -10.73 10.49
C PHE A 10 1.58 -10.45 8.96
N ALA A 11 2.73 -10.12 8.39
CA ALA A 11 2.90 -9.94 6.94
C ALA A 11 2.84 -11.23 6.09
N PRO A 12 3.40 -12.38 6.51
CA PRO A 12 3.67 -13.50 5.59
C PRO A 12 2.47 -14.42 5.33
N SER A 13 1.32 -14.23 6.00
CA SER A 13 0.20 -15.16 5.89
C SER A 13 -0.92 -14.58 5.01
N PRO A 14 -1.25 -15.18 3.86
CA PRO A 14 -2.45 -14.84 3.07
C PRO A 14 -3.76 -14.97 3.86
N ARG A 15 -3.72 -15.61 5.03
CA ARG A 15 -4.86 -15.83 5.94
C ARG A 15 -4.97 -14.77 7.04
N GLU A 16 -3.96 -13.92 7.23
CA GLU A 16 -3.90 -12.92 8.30
C GLU A 16 -3.94 -11.51 7.72
N GLY A 17 -4.94 -11.24 6.87
CA GLY A 17 -5.22 -9.95 6.21
C GLY A 17 -5.57 -8.80 7.17
N ILE A 18 -4.92 -8.72 8.33
CA ILE A 18 -5.15 -7.70 9.36
C ILE A 18 -4.55 -6.35 8.99
N ARG A 19 -3.61 -6.31 8.03
CA ARG A 19 -2.95 -5.06 7.64
C ARG A 19 -3.95 -4.02 7.15
N TYR A 20 -4.95 -4.43 6.36
CA TYR A 20 -6.00 -3.53 5.90
C TYR A 20 -6.81 -2.97 7.08
N MET A 21 -7.23 -3.83 8.00
CA MET A 21 -7.97 -3.37 9.19
C MET A 21 -7.13 -2.47 10.09
N ASP A 22 -5.83 -2.73 10.19
CA ASP A 22 -4.89 -1.92 10.96
C ASP A 22 -4.71 -0.52 10.38
N ILE A 23 -4.52 -0.38 9.06
CA ILE A 23 -4.35 0.95 8.44
C ILE A 23 -5.65 1.77 8.49
N ILE A 24 -6.81 1.13 8.41
CA ILE A 24 -8.12 1.77 8.49
C ILE A 24 -8.38 2.25 9.92
N ARG A 25 -8.26 1.39 10.93
CA ARG A 25 -8.52 1.76 12.33
C ARG A 25 -7.52 2.78 12.88
N TRP A 26 -6.28 2.79 12.35
CA TRP A 26 -5.27 3.79 12.72
C TRP A 26 -5.40 5.10 11.96
N LYS A 27 -6.33 5.21 11.00
CA LYS A 27 -6.52 6.40 10.15
C LYS A 27 -5.23 6.82 9.43
N ILE A 28 -4.51 5.83 8.90
CA ILE A 28 -3.28 6.05 8.11
C ILE A 28 -3.43 5.58 6.66
N ALA A 29 -4.64 5.14 6.28
CA ALA A 29 -4.93 4.57 4.98
C ALA A 29 -4.64 5.57 3.83
N GLY A 30 -4.99 6.84 3.99
CA GLY A 30 -4.68 7.84 2.94
C GLY A 30 -3.21 8.16 2.78
N LYS A 31 -2.35 7.87 3.76
CA LYS A 31 -0.90 7.93 3.54
C LYS A 31 -0.38 6.67 2.86
N VAL A 32 -0.75 5.50 3.40
CA VAL A 32 -0.19 4.21 2.99
C VAL A 32 -0.71 3.77 1.62
N LEU A 33 -2.01 3.92 1.38
CA LEU A 33 -2.69 3.46 0.17
C LEU A 33 -2.66 4.47 -0.98
N ASN A 34 -2.10 5.66 -0.78
CA ASN A 34 -1.84 6.60 -1.88
C ASN A 34 -0.40 6.50 -2.42
N GLN A 35 0.42 5.65 -1.83
CA GLN A 35 1.77 5.44 -2.34
C GLN A 35 1.77 4.55 -3.59
N PRO A 36 2.64 4.86 -4.57
CA PRO A 36 2.88 3.99 -5.70
C PRO A 36 3.43 2.64 -5.23
N THR A 37 2.93 1.56 -5.82
CA THR A 37 3.47 0.22 -5.61
C THR A 37 4.58 -0.01 -6.62
N TYR A 38 5.77 -0.32 -6.11
CA TYR A 38 6.93 -0.65 -6.93
C TYR A 38 7.21 -2.15 -6.96
N GLY A 39 7.85 -2.57 -8.04
CA GLY A 39 8.26 -3.95 -8.26
C GLY A 39 9.63 -4.02 -8.90
N MET A 40 10.05 -5.25 -9.17
CA MET A 40 11.29 -5.52 -9.88
C MET A 40 11.17 -5.07 -11.35
N LEU A 41 12.31 -4.69 -11.94
CA LEU A 41 12.41 -4.44 -13.37
C LEU A 41 12.15 -5.73 -14.17
N ASP A 42 11.81 -5.56 -15.44
CA ASP A 42 11.70 -6.67 -16.37
C ASP A 42 13.06 -7.40 -16.51
N VAL A 43 13.02 -8.71 -16.80
CA VAL A 43 14.20 -9.61 -16.67
C VAL A 43 15.45 -9.11 -17.38
N LYS A 44 15.30 -8.52 -18.58
CA LYS A 44 16.42 -7.99 -19.36
C LYS A 44 17.08 -6.81 -18.66
N GLU A 45 16.30 -5.81 -18.28
CA GLU A 45 16.80 -4.60 -17.61
C GLU A 45 17.31 -4.91 -16.20
N LEU A 46 16.66 -5.82 -15.48
CA LEU A 46 17.08 -6.25 -14.16
C LEU A 46 18.49 -6.85 -14.19
N ARG A 47 18.77 -7.71 -15.18
CA ARG A 47 20.09 -8.32 -15.35
C ARG A 47 21.15 -7.26 -15.66
N GLU A 48 20.88 -6.38 -16.61
CA GLU A 48 21.81 -5.35 -17.07
C GLU A 48 22.11 -4.29 -15.99
N LYS A 49 21.06 -3.79 -15.33
CA LYS A 49 21.17 -2.65 -14.41
C LYS A 49 21.46 -3.03 -12.96
N VAL A 50 21.02 -4.21 -12.51
CA VAL A 50 21.08 -4.62 -11.09
C VAL A 50 22.00 -5.82 -10.90
N VAL A 51 21.72 -6.96 -11.54
CA VAL A 51 22.45 -8.23 -11.28
C VAL A 51 23.91 -8.16 -11.73
N ASN A 52 24.18 -7.67 -12.94
CA ASN A 52 25.54 -7.60 -13.48
C ASN A 52 26.43 -6.60 -12.71
N LYS A 53 25.83 -5.65 -11.99
CA LYS A 53 26.53 -4.71 -11.12
C LYS A 53 26.74 -5.26 -9.70
N GLY A 54 26.31 -6.50 -9.43
CA GLY A 54 26.38 -7.12 -8.11
C GLY A 54 25.46 -6.47 -7.08
N LEU A 55 24.43 -5.74 -7.52
CA LEU A 55 23.50 -5.05 -6.62
C LEU A 55 22.38 -5.99 -6.17
N TRP A 56 21.83 -5.71 -5.00
CA TRP A 56 20.69 -6.45 -4.46
C TRP A 56 19.39 -6.10 -5.18
N PHE A 57 18.37 -6.96 -5.07
CA PHE A 57 17.10 -6.82 -5.79
C PHE A 57 16.38 -5.48 -5.57
N PHE A 58 16.54 -4.89 -4.37
CA PHE A 58 16.33 -3.47 -4.12
C PHE A 58 17.71 -2.85 -3.87
N PRO A 59 18.29 -2.14 -4.85
CA PRO A 59 19.70 -1.75 -4.83
C PRO A 59 20.01 -0.52 -3.95
N GLY A 60 19.11 -0.16 -3.04
CA GLY A 60 19.29 0.95 -2.11
C GLY A 60 18.60 0.69 -0.78
N ILE A 61 18.87 1.58 0.19
CA ILE A 61 18.21 1.57 1.50
C ILE A 61 17.07 2.58 1.42
N PRO A 62 15.80 2.17 1.51
CA PRO A 62 14.70 3.12 1.50
C PRO A 62 14.64 3.84 2.85
N GLU A 63 14.28 5.11 2.82
CA GLU A 63 13.96 5.85 4.04
C GLU A 63 12.60 5.40 4.56
N ILE A 64 12.52 5.06 5.85
CA ILE A 64 11.28 4.63 6.50
C ILE A 64 10.76 5.79 7.35
N ASP A 65 9.50 6.18 7.11
CA ASP A 65 8.85 7.22 7.88
C ASP A 65 8.42 6.75 9.28
N GLU A 66 7.89 7.67 10.10
CA GLU A 66 7.36 7.38 11.44
C GLU A 66 6.25 6.31 11.46
N TYR A 67 5.50 6.19 10.36
CA TYR A 67 4.40 5.24 10.20
C TYR A 67 4.86 3.87 9.71
N GLY A 68 6.17 3.67 9.51
CA GLY A 68 6.75 2.42 9.03
C GLY A 68 6.56 2.22 7.52
N VAL A 69 6.44 3.31 6.78
CA VAL A 69 6.21 3.35 5.34
C VAL A 69 7.53 3.72 4.65
N ALA A 70 7.94 2.88 3.70
CA ALA A 70 9.22 3.03 3.00
C ALA A 70 9.06 3.91 1.77
N ASN A 71 9.94 4.90 1.61
CA ASN A 71 10.03 5.72 0.41
C ASN A 71 10.98 5.06 -0.61
N PHE A 72 10.46 4.77 -1.81
CA PHE A 72 11.20 4.16 -2.91
C PHE A 72 11.42 5.12 -4.09
N ASP A 73 10.94 6.36 -4.02
CA ASP A 73 11.09 7.37 -5.08
C ASP A 73 12.54 7.49 -5.57
N PRO A 74 13.58 7.55 -4.70
CA PRO A 74 14.96 7.67 -5.18
C PRO A 74 15.44 6.49 -6.03
N MET A 75 14.94 5.28 -5.74
CA MET A 75 15.28 4.09 -6.53
C MET A 75 14.54 4.04 -7.85
N PHE A 76 13.30 4.57 -7.87
CA PHE A 76 12.50 4.68 -9.07
C PHE A 76 13.08 5.72 -10.03
N GLU A 77 13.46 6.89 -9.52
CA GLU A 77 14.14 7.94 -10.28
C GLU A 77 15.49 7.47 -10.85
N ALA A 78 16.22 6.64 -10.10
CA ALA A 78 17.44 5.99 -10.57
C ALA A 78 17.20 4.91 -11.66
N GLY A 79 15.94 4.58 -11.96
CA GLY A 79 15.57 3.59 -12.97
C GLY A 79 15.92 2.15 -12.58
N LEU A 80 15.99 1.88 -11.27
CA LEU A 80 16.39 0.59 -10.70
C LEU A 80 15.20 -0.30 -10.32
N ILE A 81 14.01 0.28 -10.24
CA ILE A 81 12.74 -0.39 -9.93
C ILE A 81 11.64 0.08 -10.89
N LYS A 82 10.57 -0.71 -11.03
CA LYS A 82 9.44 -0.43 -11.93
C LYS A 82 8.20 -0.05 -11.13
N LEU A 83 7.42 0.90 -11.65
CA LEU A 83 6.09 1.18 -11.14
C LEU A 83 5.14 0.05 -11.55
N LEU A 84 4.53 -0.63 -10.57
CA LEU A 84 3.52 -1.67 -10.82
C LEU A 84 2.11 -1.08 -10.87
N GLY A 85 1.82 -0.10 -10.03
CA GLY A 85 0.49 0.49 -9.95
C GLY A 85 0.47 1.74 -9.09
N VAL A 86 -0.50 2.59 -9.40
CA VAL A 86 -0.83 3.77 -8.61
C VAL A 86 -2.15 3.48 -7.91
N HIS A 87 -2.25 3.89 -6.65
CA HIS A 87 -3.43 3.71 -5.84
C HIS A 87 -3.98 5.09 -5.45
N ALA A 88 -5.30 5.18 -5.33
CA ALA A 88 -5.99 6.40 -4.92
C ALA A 88 -6.96 6.06 -3.79
N PHE A 89 -6.66 6.53 -2.60
CA PHE A 89 -7.46 6.45 -1.41
C PHE A 89 -8.02 7.84 -1.04
N ASP A 90 -9.35 7.96 -1.08
CA ASP A 90 -10.11 9.13 -0.68
C ASP A 90 -10.46 9.05 0.81
N GLU A 91 -9.70 9.79 1.60
CA GLU A 91 -9.88 9.88 3.06
C GLU A 91 -11.25 10.42 3.49
N SER A 92 -11.98 11.11 2.62
CA SER A 92 -13.29 11.66 2.97
C SER A 92 -14.39 10.59 3.08
N LYS A 93 -14.19 9.41 2.47
CA LYS A 93 -15.23 8.37 2.40
C LYS A 93 -14.73 6.93 2.53
N GLN A 94 -13.55 6.60 2.01
CA GLN A 94 -13.11 5.20 1.85
C GLN A 94 -12.64 4.51 3.14
N TYR A 95 -12.75 5.17 4.29
CA TYR A 95 -12.61 4.52 5.59
C TYR A 95 -13.80 3.60 5.91
N LEU A 96 -14.96 3.84 5.30
CA LEU A 96 -16.14 2.99 5.39
C LEU A 96 -16.51 2.51 4.00
N TRP A 97 -16.96 1.27 3.87
CA TRP A 97 -17.45 0.76 2.60
C TRP A 97 -18.84 1.31 2.30
N PRO A 98 -19.21 1.45 1.02
CA PRO A 98 -20.58 1.80 0.68
C PRO A 98 -21.53 0.71 1.20
N ILE A 99 -22.64 1.14 1.78
CA ILE A 99 -23.75 0.24 2.07
C ILE A 99 -24.33 -0.21 0.73
N PRO A 100 -24.60 -1.52 0.52
CA PRO A 100 -25.15 -2.00 -0.74
C PRO A 100 -26.44 -1.27 -1.11
N ALA A 101 -26.55 -0.82 -2.37
CA ALA A 101 -27.69 -0.03 -2.84
C ALA A 101 -29.04 -0.72 -2.60
N SER A 102 -29.09 -2.05 -2.77
CA SER A 102 -30.27 -2.86 -2.50
C SER A 102 -30.78 -2.72 -1.06
N GLU A 103 -29.89 -2.62 -0.07
CA GLU A 103 -30.28 -2.48 1.34
C GLU A 103 -30.83 -1.09 1.64
N VAL A 104 -30.26 -0.06 1.02
CA VAL A 104 -30.71 1.33 1.14
C VAL A 104 -32.09 1.51 0.48
N GLU A 105 -32.33 0.85 -0.65
CA GLU A 105 -33.63 0.88 -1.34
C GLU A 105 -34.74 0.14 -0.56
N ILE A 106 -34.41 -0.96 0.09
CA ILE A 106 -35.38 -1.78 0.84
C ILE A 106 -35.73 -1.15 2.20
N ASN A 107 -34.75 -0.59 2.92
CA ASN A 107 -34.97 -0.07 4.26
C ASN A 107 -34.77 1.45 4.33
N PRO A 108 -35.85 2.25 4.39
CA PRO A 108 -35.75 3.71 4.42
C PRO A 108 -35.10 4.27 5.70
N ASN A 109 -34.88 3.45 6.72
CA ASN A 109 -34.15 3.87 7.93
C ASN A 109 -32.62 3.78 7.76
N ILE A 110 -32.13 3.14 6.70
CA ILE A 110 -30.70 3.04 6.40
C ILE A 110 -30.31 4.23 5.52
N THR A 111 -29.38 5.04 6.01
CA THR A 111 -28.78 6.14 5.24
C THR A 111 -27.37 5.75 4.84
N GLN A 112 -26.94 6.18 3.65
CA GLN A 112 -25.63 5.85 3.11
C GLN A 112 -24.50 6.48 3.93
N ASN A 113 -23.34 5.83 3.94
CA ASN A 113 -22.13 6.38 4.52
C ASN A 113 -21.72 7.69 3.81
N PRO A 114 -21.12 8.67 4.51
CA PRO A 114 -20.74 9.94 3.90
C PRO A 114 -19.85 9.78 2.66
N GLY A 115 -20.20 10.50 1.59
CA GLY A 115 -19.40 10.57 0.35
C GLY A 115 -19.67 9.47 -0.69
N TYR A 116 -20.62 8.56 -0.43
CA TYR A 116 -21.08 7.51 -1.36
C TYR A 116 -22.48 7.77 -1.90
#